data_AF-A0A1X7SQT0-F1
#
_entry.id   AF-A0A1X7SQT0-F1
#
_cell.length_a   1.000
_cell.length_b   1.000
_cell.length_c   1.000
_cell.angle_alpha   90.00
_cell.angle_beta   90.00
_cell.angle_gamma   90.00
#
_symmetry.space_group_name_H-M   'P 1'
#
loop_
_entity.id
_entity.type
_entity.pdbx_description
1 polymer ?
#
loop_
_entity_poly.entity_id
_entity_poly.type
_entity_poly.pdbx_seq_one_letter_code
_entity_poly.pdbx_strand_id
1 'polypeptide(L)' 'MTYSVLVINYAHVICRQLGYKKASCVYPRARYGRGTLPILMDDVQCTSGEAQINHCRSTPIGEHNCHHSEDVSVCCVN' A
#
# COMPACT_ATOMS: atom_id res chain seq x y z
N MET A 1 -17.58 6.50 -13.64
CA MET A 1 -16.21 6.79 -14.12
C MET A 1 -15.32 5.61 -13.75
N THR A 2 -15.14 4.70 -14.71
CA THR A 2 -14.13 3.64 -14.75
C THR A 2 -12.74 4.30 -14.83
N TYR A 3 -11.63 3.82 -14.24
CA TYR A 3 -11.06 2.48 -14.20
C TYR A 3 -10.17 2.27 -12.94
N SER A 4 -10.44 1.23 -12.15
CA SER A 4 -9.63 0.81 -11.00
C SER A 4 -8.47 -0.12 -11.41
N VAL A 5 -7.68 0.23 -12.43
CA VAL A 5 -6.61 -0.66 -12.96
C VAL A 5 -5.19 -0.21 -12.58
N LEU A 6 -5.00 0.82 -11.74
CA LEU A 6 -3.67 1.39 -11.52
C LEU A 6 -3.02 1.24 -10.13
N VAL A 7 -3.61 0.59 -9.12
CA VAL A 7 -3.04 0.70 -7.75
C VAL A 7 -2.96 -0.61 -6.95
N ILE A 8 -2.49 -1.70 -7.55
CA ILE A 8 -2.01 -2.88 -6.79
C ILE A 8 -0.47 -2.92 -6.69
N ASN A 9 0.25 -2.07 -7.42
CA ASN A 9 1.71 -2.14 -7.50
C ASN A 9 2.36 -2.02 -6.11
N TYR A 10 1.90 -1.10 -5.25
CA TYR A 10 2.41 -1.00 -3.88
C TYR A 10 2.21 -2.29 -3.10
N ALA A 11 1.10 -3.00 -3.30
CA ALA A 11 0.84 -4.26 -2.63
C ALA A 11 1.76 -5.37 -3.17
N HIS A 12 2.04 -5.38 -4.47
CA HIS A 12 3.06 -6.27 -5.03
C HIS A 12 4.45 -5.97 -4.48
N VAL A 13 4.84 -4.70 -4.38
CA VAL A 13 6.12 -4.29 -3.77
C VAL A 13 6.19 -4.77 -2.32
N ILE A 14 5.17 -4.48 -1.50
CA ILE A 14 5.11 -4.93 -0.10
C ILE A 14 5.21 -6.46 0.01
N CYS A 15 4.41 -7.20 -0.76
CA CYS A 15 4.42 -8.67 -0.68
C CYS A 15 5.77 -9.26 -1.11
N ARG A 16 6.41 -8.73 -2.18
CA ARG A 16 7.75 -9.15 -2.59
C ARG A 16 8.82 -8.79 -1.58
N GLN A 17 8.74 -7.57 -1.01
CA GLN A 17 9.63 -7.12 0.06
C GLN A 17 9.55 -8.03 1.30
N LEU A 18 8.37 -8.60 1.58
CA LEU A 18 8.14 -9.58 2.65
C LEU A 18 8.44 -11.04 2.25
N GLY A 19 8.90 -11.30 1.03
CA GLY A 19 9.29 -12.64 0.56
C GLY A 19 8.17 -13.47 -0.09
N TYR A 20 6.99 -12.90 -0.32
CA TYR A 20 5.91 -13.55 -1.07
C TYR A 20 6.01 -13.26 -2.57
N LYS A 21 5.43 -14.13 -3.41
CA LYS A 21 5.47 -13.95 -4.87
C LYS A 21 4.72 -12.72 -5.35
N LYS A 22 3.51 -12.47 -4.82
CA LYS A 22 2.68 -11.31 -5.19
C LYS A 22 1.54 -11.06 -4.21
N ALA A 23 0.98 -9.85 -4.24
CA ALA A 23 -0.34 -9.58 -3.69
C ALA A 23 -1.45 -10.33 -4.46
N SER A 24 -2.43 -10.84 -3.72
CA SER A 24 -3.67 -11.39 -4.24
C SER A 24 -4.85 -10.44 -4.07
N CYS A 25 -4.85 -9.64 -3.01
CA CYS A 25 -5.93 -8.70 -2.71
C CYS A 25 -5.39 -7.43 -2.03
N VAL A 26 -6.14 -6.35 -2.18
CA VAL A 26 -5.97 -5.09 -1.48
C VAL A 26 -7.33 -4.67 -0.95
N TYR A 27 -7.42 -4.33 0.33
CA TYR A 27 -8.64 -3.86 0.95
C TYR A 27 -8.42 -2.46 1.50
N PRO A 28 -9.22 -1.47 1.06
CA PRO A 28 -9.22 -0.16 1.70
C PRO A 28 -9.97 -0.23 3.03
N ARG A 29 -9.92 0.87 3.77
CA ARG A 29 -10.76 1.11 4.95
C ARG A 29 -10.53 0.17 6.14
N ALA A 30 -9.26 -0.05 6.46
CA ALA A 30 -8.83 -0.72 7.69
C ALA A 30 -9.49 -2.10 7.88
N ARG A 31 -9.53 -2.92 6.83
CA ARG A 31 -10.24 -4.23 6.82
C ARG A 31 -9.84 -5.14 7.98
N TYR A 32 -8.57 -5.10 8.39
CA TYR A 32 -8.01 -5.88 9.49
C TYR A 32 -7.85 -5.10 10.80
N GLY A 33 -8.51 -3.95 10.91
CA GLY A 33 -8.39 -3.05 12.05
C GLY A 33 -7.57 -1.80 11.70
N ARG A 34 -7.76 -0.78 12.52
CA ARG A 34 -7.12 0.53 12.40
C ARG A 34 -5.77 0.49 13.08
N GLY A 35 -4.77 1.10 12.47
CA GLY A 35 -3.51 1.40 13.13
C GLY A 35 -3.69 2.35 14.31
N THR A 36 -2.67 2.40 15.16
CA THR A 36 -2.56 3.35 16.28
C THR A 36 -1.24 4.11 16.28
N LEU A 37 -0.31 3.72 15.40
CA LEU A 37 0.97 4.38 15.20
C LEU A 37 0.84 5.44 14.09
N PRO A 38 1.73 6.44 14.02
CA PRO A 38 1.66 7.47 12.99
C PRO A 38 1.49 6.87 11.58
N ILE A 39 0.60 7.47 10.78
CA ILE A 39 0.49 7.14 9.36
C ILE A 39 1.72 7.74 8.68
N LEU A 40 2.51 6.90 8.04
CA LEU A 40 3.81 7.31 7.49
C LEU A 40 3.76 7.70 6.02
N MET A 41 2.79 7.17 5.26
CA MET A 41 2.77 7.27 3.80
C MET A 41 1.35 7.51 3.31
N ASP A 42 1.23 8.39 2.32
CA ASP A 42 0.00 8.73 1.60
C ASP A 42 0.32 8.90 0.10
N ASP A 43 -0.71 8.78 -0.74
CA ASP A 43 -0.63 8.84 -2.22
C ASP A 43 0.49 7.96 -2.81
N VAL A 44 0.65 6.74 -2.27
CA VAL A 44 1.73 5.82 -2.66
C VAL A 44 1.53 5.32 -4.10
N GLN A 45 2.49 5.65 -4.94
CA GLN A 45 2.56 5.30 -6.36
C GLN A 45 3.83 4.51 -6.64
N CYS A 46 3.68 3.19 -6.77
CA CYS A 46 4.75 2.29 -7.18
C CYS A 46 4.63 1.91 -8.66
N THR A 47 5.77 1.70 -9.30
CA THR A 47 5.89 0.95 -10.55
C THR A 47 6.03 -0.56 -10.27
N SER A 48 6.20 -1.36 -11.32
CA SER A 48 6.38 -2.82 -11.18
C SER A 48 7.79 -3.20 -10.71
N GLY A 49 8.76 -2.29 -10.80
CA GLY A 49 10.19 -2.55 -10.60
C GLY A 49 10.74 -2.23 -9.21
N GLU A 50 10.01 -1.50 -8.36
CA GLU A 50 10.50 -1.18 -7.03
C GLU A 50 10.64 -2.43 -6.17
N ALA A 51 11.77 -2.51 -5.46
CA ALA A 51 12.08 -3.58 -4.53
C ALA A 51 11.51 -3.31 -3.12
N GLN A 52 11.33 -2.05 -2.74
CA GLN A 52 10.89 -1.63 -1.42
C GLN A 52 9.88 -0.51 -1.50
N ILE A 53 8.95 -0.48 -0.54
CA ILE A 53 7.83 0.47 -0.52
C ILE A 53 8.29 1.94 -0.38
N ASN A 54 9.41 2.18 0.31
CA ASN A 54 10.01 3.50 0.47
C ASN A 54 10.76 4.01 -0.77
N HIS A 55 10.89 3.19 -1.82
CA HIS A 55 11.40 3.65 -3.12
C HIS A 55 10.28 4.14 -4.04
N CYS A 56 9.03 3.88 -3.68
CA CYS A 56 7.88 4.35 -4.44
C CYS A 56 7.69 5.85 -4.22
N ARG A 57 7.15 6.53 -5.23
CA ARG A 57 6.73 7.92 -5.07
C ARG A 57 5.58 7.98 -4.07
N SER A 58 5.61 8.94 -3.16
CA SER A 58 4.57 9.22 -2.17
C SER A 58 4.63 10.69 -1.78
N THR A 59 3.68 11.15 -0.95
CA THR A 59 3.88 12.38 -0.18
C THR A 59 5.09 12.24 0.75
N PRO A 60 5.69 13.35 1.23
CA PRO A 60 6.75 13.26 2.23
C PRO A 60 6.33 12.43 3.44
N ILE A 61 7.28 11.70 4.01
CA ILE A 61 6.99 10.79 5.13
C ILE A 61 6.40 11.57 6.31
N GLY A 62 5.24 11.12 6.80
CA GLY A 62 4.49 11.77 7.87
C GLY A 62 3.61 12.94 7.42
N GLU A 63 3.65 13.34 6.14
CA GLU A 63 2.72 14.29 5.56
C GLU A 63 1.58 13.54 4.87
N HIS A 64 0.41 13.57 5.49
CA HIS A 64 -0.80 12.91 4.98
C HIS A 64 -2.05 13.68 5.40
N ASN A 65 -3.13 13.49 4.67
CA ASN A 65 -4.47 13.92 5.11
C ASN A 65 -5.36 12.74 5.56
N CYS A 66 -4.81 11.52 5.54
CA CYS A 66 -5.52 10.31 5.92
C CYS A 66 -5.85 10.23 7.42
N HIS A 67 -6.92 9.52 7.72
CA HIS A 67 -7.19 8.94 9.03
C HIS A 67 -6.94 7.43 9.03
N HIS A 68 -6.75 6.81 10.20
CA HIS A 68 -6.62 5.35 10.28
C HIS A 68 -7.83 4.55 9.76
N SER A 69 -8.97 5.20 9.53
CA SER A 69 -10.11 4.59 8.82
C SER A 69 -9.84 4.36 7.35
N GLU A 70 -8.73 4.87 6.81
CA GLU A 70 -8.32 4.78 5.42
C GLU A 70 -7.15 3.80 5.23
N ASP A 71 -6.59 3.27 6.33
CA ASP A 71 -5.50 2.29 6.29
C ASP A 71 -5.80 1.18 5.27
N VAL A 72 -4.78 0.82 4.49
CA VAL A 72 -4.89 -0.21 3.46
C VAL A 72 -4.36 -1.53 4.02
N SER A 73 -5.09 -2.61 3.75
CA SER A 73 -4.70 -3.97 4.07
C SER A 73 -4.33 -4.73 2.79
N VAL A 74 -3.30 -5.58 2.84
CA VAL A 74 -2.85 -6.38 1.69
C VAL A 74 -2.86 -7.87 2.02
N CYS A 75 -3.22 -8.71 1.05
CA CYS A 75 -3.07 -10.17 1.13
C CYS A 75 -1.96 -10.61 0.19
N CYS A 76 -1.02 -11.40 0.70
CA CYS A 76 0.09 -11.95 -0.07
C CYS A 76 -0.10 -13.44 -0.34
N VAL A 77 0.37 -13.91 -1.48
CA VAL A 77 0.39 -15.32 -1.88
C VAL A 77 1.76 -15.70 -2.43
N ASN A 78 2.10 -16.99 -2.33
CA ASN A 78 3.29 -17.57 -2.93
C ASN A 78 3.06 -18.05 -4.36
#